data_AF-A0A1Y5HSA5-F1
#
_entry.id   AF-A0A1Y5HSA5-F1
#
_cell.length_a   1.000
_cell.length_b   1.000
_cell.length_c   1.000
_cell.angle_alpha   90.00
_cell.angle_beta   90.00
_cell.angle_gamma   90.00
#
_symmetry.space_group_name_H-M   'P 1'
#
loop_
_entity.id
_entity.type
_entity.pdbx_description
1 polymer ?
#
loop_
_entity_poly.entity_id
_entity_poly.type
_entity_poly.pdbx_seq_one_letter_code
_entity_poly.pdbx_strand_id
1 'polypeptide(L)'
;MYRIVLSLISVLTLFISITTHAVDSESIDSQPSELQGYGAFSNLNKDWMLMALYGNGSTGDQEFTAQRLEIKITAKKFSSRRFRQLWLETLAVEHGTEKVALMQSDLQKFFNIVQGSLKQGDTLIIERTEVEGLPITDVKLNYHNLAQLSEGFLDTLVQSLVGKHPPTQALKAGLTGQQGLRAQTNLGIQFDRLEPTLPRIAEISRWGKRILASHP
;
A
#
# COMPACT_ATOMS: atom_id res chain seq x y z
N MET A 1 60.86 47.78 -51.63
CA MET A 1 60.98 48.82 -50.58
C MET A 1 60.56 48.21 -49.24
N TYR A 2 61.27 48.61 -48.19
CA TYR A 2 61.33 48.00 -46.86
C TYR A 2 60.07 48.20 -45.99
N ARG A 3 59.72 47.13 -45.26
CA ARG A 3 59.34 47.01 -43.82
C ARG A 3 58.25 47.91 -43.18
N ILE A 4 57.71 47.34 -42.10
CA ILE A 4 57.19 47.93 -40.82
C ILE A 4 55.67 47.73 -40.68
N VAL A 5 55.06 47.25 -39.58
CA VAL A 5 55.38 46.42 -38.39
C VAL A 5 54.18 46.60 -37.42
N LEU A 6 53.87 45.56 -36.63
CA LEU A 6 53.20 45.55 -35.30
C LEU A 6 51.74 46.04 -35.14
N SER A 7 50.87 45.13 -34.66
CA SER A 7 50.37 45.09 -33.27
C SER A 7 49.00 44.38 -33.26
N LEU A 8 48.88 43.13 -32.80
CA LEU A 8 48.58 42.73 -31.41
C LEU A 8 47.46 43.56 -30.76
N ILE A 9 46.31 42.94 -30.49
CA ILE A 9 45.72 42.80 -29.15
C ILE A 9 44.69 41.66 -29.14
N SER A 10 44.87 40.82 -28.13
CA SER A 10 44.16 39.60 -27.79
C SER A 10 42.85 39.85 -27.05
N VAL A 11 41.91 38.90 -27.23
CA VAL A 11 41.02 38.34 -26.19
C VAL A 11 39.85 39.21 -25.71
N LEU A 12 38.62 38.68 -25.79
CA LEU A 12 37.89 38.16 -24.62
C LEU A 12 36.46 37.74 -25.02
N THR A 13 36.24 36.43 -25.16
CA THR A 13 34.91 35.81 -25.23
C THR A 13 34.31 35.77 -23.82
N LEU A 14 33.22 36.51 -23.60
CA LEU A 14 32.47 36.52 -22.35
C LEU A 14 31.53 35.30 -22.32
N PHE A 15 31.91 34.25 -21.59
CA PHE A 15 30.99 33.19 -21.18
C PHE A 15 30.22 33.67 -19.95
N ILE A 16 28.93 33.95 -20.12
CA ILE A 16 28.01 34.19 -19.00
C ILE A 16 27.65 32.82 -18.42
N SER A 17 28.26 32.48 -17.28
CA SER A 17 27.85 31.32 -16.48
C SER A 17 26.73 31.75 -15.55
N ILE A 18 25.51 31.28 -15.80
CA ILE A 18 24.37 31.46 -14.89
C ILE A 18 24.52 30.38 -13.80
N THR A 19 25.01 30.77 -12.63
CA THR A 19 24.96 29.95 -11.42
C THR A 19 23.52 29.87 -10.95
N THR A 20 22.86 28.76 -11.24
CA THR A 20 21.58 28.39 -10.61
C THR A 20 21.92 27.86 -9.21
N HIS A 21 21.55 28.62 -8.18
CA HIS A 21 21.55 28.13 -6.81
C HIS A 21 20.48 27.04 -6.70
N ALA A 22 20.92 25.79 -6.48
CA ALA A 22 20.03 24.73 -6.04
C ALA A 22 19.51 25.13 -4.65
N VAL A 23 18.20 25.29 -4.54
CA VAL A 23 17.49 25.31 -3.27
C VAL A 23 17.57 23.87 -2.75
N ASP A 24 18.37 23.65 -1.71
CA ASP A 24 18.35 22.43 -0.93
C ASP A 24 16.96 22.31 -0.30
N SER A 25 16.07 21.60 -0.99
CA SER A 25 14.89 21.01 -0.38
C SER A 25 15.38 19.76 0.32
N GLU A 26 15.60 19.85 1.63
CA GLU A 26 15.69 18.68 2.49
C GLU A 26 14.41 17.87 2.28
N SER A 27 14.50 16.86 1.42
CA SER A 27 13.48 15.83 1.31
C SER A 27 13.55 15.05 2.61
N ILE A 28 12.47 15.06 3.37
CA ILE A 28 12.27 14.10 4.45
C ILE A 28 12.43 12.72 3.80
N ASP A 29 13.49 12.03 4.22
CA ASP A 29 13.89 10.73 3.70
C ASP A 29 12.78 9.72 3.99
N SER A 30 11.85 9.59 3.04
CA SER A 30 10.86 8.52 3.03
C SER A 30 11.61 7.22 2.78
N GLN A 31 12.13 6.63 3.84
CA GLN A 31 12.80 5.34 3.79
C GLN A 31 11.92 4.37 2.99
N PRO A 32 12.43 3.79 1.90
CA PRO A 32 11.63 2.98 0.99
C PRO A 32 11.11 1.77 1.78
N SER A 33 9.80 1.59 1.77
CA SER A 33 9.19 0.46 2.45
C SER A 33 9.62 -0.87 1.83
N GLU A 34 10.17 -1.75 2.66
CA GLU A 34 10.66 -3.06 2.21
C GLU A 34 9.58 -4.13 2.29
N LEU A 35 9.55 -5.01 1.29
CA LEU A 35 8.71 -6.21 1.31
C LEU A 35 9.18 -7.14 2.43
N GLN A 36 8.28 -7.45 3.36
CA GLN A 36 8.52 -8.38 4.45
C GLN A 36 8.20 -9.82 4.06
N GLY A 37 7.09 -10.03 3.35
CA GLY A 37 6.70 -11.35 2.92
C GLY A 37 5.31 -11.43 2.29
N TYR A 38 5.05 -12.59 1.68
CA TYR A 38 3.76 -12.94 1.10
C TYR A 38 3.01 -13.94 1.97
N GLY A 39 1.69 -13.75 2.08
CA GLY A 39 0.81 -14.63 2.83
C GLY A 39 -0.45 -14.97 2.06
N ALA A 40 -0.98 -16.18 2.28
CA ALA A 40 -2.27 -16.60 1.74
C ALA A 40 -3.31 -16.64 2.87
N PHE A 41 -4.41 -15.92 2.68
CA PHE A 41 -5.59 -16.09 3.51
C PHE A 41 -6.45 -17.18 2.90
N SER A 42 -6.44 -18.36 3.52
CA SER A 42 -7.14 -19.55 3.03
C SER A 42 -8.31 -19.93 3.93
N ASN A 43 -9.39 -20.44 3.32
CA ASN A 43 -10.50 -21.05 4.02
C ASN A 43 -10.89 -22.36 3.31
N LEU A 44 -11.02 -23.46 4.07
CA LEU A 44 -11.29 -24.80 3.55
C LEU A 44 -10.36 -25.19 2.37
N ASN A 45 -9.05 -24.99 2.54
CA ASN A 45 -8.00 -25.28 1.53
C ASN A 45 -8.15 -24.53 0.21
N LYS A 46 -8.87 -23.40 0.21
CA LYS A 46 -8.94 -22.48 -0.93
C LYS A 46 -8.43 -21.12 -0.50
N ASP A 47 -7.46 -20.60 -1.23
CA ASP A 47 -6.99 -19.24 -1.05
C ASP A 47 -8.06 -18.28 -1.51
N TRP A 48 -8.45 -17.35 -0.64
CA TRP A 48 -9.43 -16.31 -0.95
C TRP A 48 -8.73 -14.99 -1.28
N MET A 49 -7.58 -14.77 -0.67
CA MET A 49 -6.75 -13.59 -0.86
C MET A 49 -5.27 -13.99 -0.76
N LEU A 50 -4.44 -13.39 -1.60
CA LEU A 50 -3.00 -13.31 -1.40
C LEU A 50 -2.66 -11.91 -0.90
N MET A 51 -1.65 -11.82 -0.04
CA MET A 51 -1.29 -10.60 0.65
C MET A 51 0.22 -10.39 0.56
N ALA A 52 0.64 -9.14 0.44
CA ALA A 52 2.02 -8.70 0.55
C ALA A 52 2.09 -7.61 1.63
N LEU A 53 2.97 -7.82 2.61
CA LEU A 53 3.19 -6.85 3.68
C LEU A 53 4.51 -6.12 3.44
N TYR A 54 4.45 -4.80 3.49
CA TYR A 54 5.61 -3.92 3.39
C TYR A 54 5.70 -3.07 4.66
N GLY A 55 6.92 -2.87 5.14
CA GLY A 55 7.16 -2.08 6.33
C GLY A 55 8.62 -1.75 6.52
N ASN A 56 8.88 -1.03 7.60
CA ASN A 56 10.21 -0.60 8.01
C ASN A 56 10.55 -1.27 9.36
N GLY A 57 11.84 -1.52 9.58
CA GLY A 57 12.33 -2.16 10.81
C GLY A 57 12.37 -3.68 10.67
N SER A 58 13.50 -4.19 10.19
CA SER A 58 13.82 -5.63 10.13
C SER A 58 15.22 -5.98 10.67
N THR A 59 15.99 -4.99 11.13
CA THR A 59 17.37 -5.16 11.62
C THR A 59 17.56 -4.55 13.02
N GLY A 60 17.73 -5.38 14.05
CA GLY A 60 18.03 -4.95 15.42
C GLY A 60 16.80 -4.76 16.33
N ASP A 61 16.87 -3.78 17.24
CA ASP A 61 15.86 -3.49 18.29
C ASP A 61 14.69 -2.59 17.83
N GLN A 62 14.63 -2.22 16.54
CA GLN A 62 13.54 -1.37 16.04
C GLN A 62 12.24 -2.16 15.90
N GLU A 63 11.17 -1.61 16.46
CA GLU A 63 9.83 -2.16 16.32
C GLU A 63 9.35 -2.06 14.86
N PHE A 64 8.85 -3.18 14.33
CA PHE A 64 8.33 -3.24 12.97
C PHE A 64 7.16 -2.27 12.79
N THR A 65 7.25 -1.41 11.78
CA THR A 65 6.20 -0.46 11.45
C THR A 65 5.63 -0.77 10.06
N ALA A 66 4.35 -1.12 10.01
CA ALA A 66 3.67 -1.39 8.74
C ALA A 66 3.53 -0.10 7.92
N GLN A 67 3.88 -0.16 6.63
CA GLN A 67 3.76 0.98 5.71
C GLN A 67 2.74 0.71 4.62
N ARG A 68 2.62 -0.55 4.17
CA ARG A 68 1.62 -0.96 3.16
C ARG A 68 1.22 -2.41 3.35
N LEU A 69 -0.07 -2.67 3.25
CA LEU A 69 -0.65 -3.99 3.07
C LEU A 69 -1.36 -4.03 1.71
N GLU A 70 -0.90 -4.88 0.82
CA GLU A 70 -1.54 -5.13 -0.46
C GLU A 70 -2.23 -6.49 -0.45
N ILE A 71 -3.49 -6.53 -0.89
CA ILE A 71 -4.36 -7.70 -0.85
C ILE A 71 -4.92 -7.92 -2.25
N LYS A 72 -4.60 -9.06 -2.84
CA LYS A 72 -5.11 -9.48 -4.14
C LYS A 72 -6.12 -10.60 -3.99
N ILE A 73 -7.30 -10.43 -4.59
CA ILE A 73 -8.39 -11.40 -4.49
C ILE A 73 -8.12 -12.58 -5.45
N THR A 74 -8.11 -13.80 -4.91
CA THR A 74 -7.99 -15.04 -5.71
C THR A 74 -9.34 -15.68 -6.00
N ALA A 75 -10.31 -15.46 -5.12
CA ALA A 75 -11.65 -16.02 -5.27
C ALA A 75 -12.36 -15.45 -6.51
N LYS A 76 -13.00 -16.31 -7.30
CA LYS A 76 -13.79 -15.90 -8.49
C LYS A 76 -14.84 -14.84 -8.17
N LYS A 77 -15.47 -14.96 -6.99
CA LYS A 77 -16.46 -14.01 -6.49
C LYS A 77 -16.39 -13.98 -4.97
N PHE A 78 -16.29 -12.79 -4.41
CA PHE A 78 -16.23 -12.55 -2.98
C PHE A 78 -17.15 -11.38 -2.63
N SER A 79 -18.34 -11.69 -2.10
CA SER A 79 -19.38 -10.68 -1.84
C SER A 79 -18.96 -9.68 -0.77
N SER A 80 -19.43 -8.43 -0.85
CA SER A 80 -19.16 -7.39 0.17
C SER A 80 -19.55 -7.83 1.58
N ARG A 81 -20.68 -8.54 1.74
CA ARG A 81 -21.13 -9.07 3.04
C ARG A 81 -20.11 -10.02 3.64
N ARG A 82 -19.63 -10.99 2.84
CA ARG A 82 -18.62 -11.97 3.28
C ARG A 82 -17.28 -11.30 3.57
N PHE A 83 -16.86 -10.34 2.74
CA PHE A 83 -15.65 -9.54 2.95
C PHE A 83 -15.72 -8.80 4.29
N ARG A 84 -16.82 -8.08 4.55
CA ARG A 84 -17.06 -7.39 5.82
C ARG A 84 -17.04 -8.34 7.01
N GLN A 85 -17.79 -9.45 6.92
CA GLN A 85 -17.87 -10.42 8.01
C GLN A 85 -16.49 -10.99 8.35
N LEU A 86 -15.72 -11.39 7.34
CA LEU A 86 -14.39 -11.96 7.53
C LEU A 86 -13.46 -10.98 8.25
N TRP A 87 -13.40 -9.73 7.81
CA TRP A 87 -12.54 -8.74 8.46
C TRP A 87 -13.00 -8.38 9.88
N LEU A 88 -14.31 -8.27 10.13
CA LEU A 88 -14.82 -8.04 11.48
C LEU A 88 -14.49 -9.20 12.42
N GLU A 89 -14.61 -10.45 11.96
CA GLU A 89 -14.22 -11.64 12.71
C GLU A 89 -12.72 -11.63 13.03
N THR A 90 -11.87 -11.39 12.02
CA THR A 90 -10.42 -11.31 12.18
C THR A 90 -10.00 -10.22 13.18
N LEU A 91 -10.58 -9.02 13.06
CA LEU A 91 -10.29 -7.92 13.98
C LEU A 91 -10.78 -8.21 15.41
N ALA A 92 -12.00 -8.74 15.57
CA ALA A 92 -12.58 -9.00 16.88
C ALA A 92 -11.83 -10.10 17.64
N VAL A 93 -11.28 -11.09 16.93
CA VAL A 93 -10.48 -12.17 17.53
C VAL A 93 -9.16 -11.64 18.09
N GLU A 94 -8.47 -10.73 17.41
CA GLU A 94 -7.21 -10.17 17.91
C GLU A 94 -7.42 -9.08 18.96
N HIS A 95 -8.37 -8.17 18.72
CA HIS A 95 -8.49 -6.91 19.48
C HIS A 95 -9.65 -6.87 20.47
N GLY A 96 -10.57 -7.84 20.40
CA GLY A 96 -11.83 -7.80 21.14
C GLY A 96 -12.88 -6.87 20.53
N THR A 97 -14.14 -7.08 20.91
CA THR A 97 -15.29 -6.36 20.33
C THR A 97 -15.35 -4.89 20.72
N GLU A 98 -14.87 -4.52 21.91
CA GLU A 98 -14.86 -3.13 22.38
C GLU A 98 -13.95 -2.25 21.51
N LYS A 99 -12.71 -2.70 21.24
CA LYS A 99 -11.79 -1.96 20.37
C LYS A 99 -12.30 -1.87 18.94
N VAL A 100 -12.91 -2.94 18.42
CA VAL A 100 -13.56 -2.92 17.10
C VAL A 100 -14.71 -1.91 17.04
N ALA A 101 -15.49 -1.77 18.11
CA ALA A 101 -16.56 -0.78 18.20
C ALA A 101 -16.03 0.66 18.17
N LEU A 102 -14.90 0.94 18.82
CA LEU A 102 -14.26 2.26 18.77
C LEU A 102 -13.80 2.65 17.34
N MET A 103 -13.53 1.66 16.48
CA MET A 103 -13.13 1.87 15.09
C MET A 103 -14.32 1.97 14.12
N GLN A 104 -15.56 2.04 14.62
CA GLN A 104 -16.78 1.93 13.78
C GLN A 104 -16.79 2.91 12.60
N SER A 105 -16.37 4.16 12.79
CA SER A 105 -16.32 5.17 11.73
C SER A 105 -15.39 4.74 10.58
N ASP A 106 -14.16 4.34 10.90
CA ASP A 106 -13.18 3.92 9.89
C ASP A 106 -13.58 2.60 9.24
N LEU A 107 -14.13 1.65 10.01
CA LEU A 107 -14.65 0.41 9.46
C LEU A 107 -15.82 0.66 8.51
N GLN A 108 -16.71 1.60 8.83
CA GLN A 108 -17.79 1.98 7.93
C GLN A 108 -17.25 2.54 6.61
N LYS A 109 -16.29 3.47 6.67
CA LYS A 109 -15.62 4.01 5.46
C LYS A 109 -14.95 2.89 4.66
N PHE A 110 -14.14 2.07 5.33
CA PHE A 110 -13.41 0.95 4.73
C PHE A 110 -14.35 -0.02 4.01
N PHE A 111 -15.44 -0.45 4.64
CA PHE A 111 -16.36 -1.41 4.01
C PHE A 111 -17.26 -0.77 2.95
N ASN A 112 -17.50 0.54 3.01
CA ASN A 112 -18.31 1.26 2.03
C ASN A 112 -17.59 1.43 0.68
N ILE A 113 -16.27 1.27 0.61
CA ILE A 113 -15.56 1.26 -0.68
C ILE A 113 -16.00 0.08 -1.56
N VAL A 114 -16.45 -1.02 -0.94
CA VAL A 114 -16.83 -2.27 -1.63
C VAL A 114 -18.32 -2.27 -1.97
N GLN A 115 -18.68 -1.53 -3.03
CA GLN A 115 -20.06 -1.33 -3.49
C GLN A 115 -20.69 -2.55 -4.20
N GLY A 116 -19.93 -3.63 -4.37
CA GLY A 116 -20.39 -4.87 -5.02
C GLY A 116 -19.44 -6.03 -4.75
N SER A 117 -19.70 -7.20 -5.36
CA SER A 117 -18.79 -8.35 -5.17
C SER A 117 -17.40 -8.04 -5.72
N LEU A 118 -16.38 -8.35 -4.91
CA LEU A 118 -15.00 -8.46 -5.35
C LEU A 118 -14.83 -9.69 -6.24
N LYS A 119 -13.91 -9.61 -7.19
CA LYS A 119 -13.64 -10.62 -8.22
C LYS A 119 -12.15 -10.95 -8.21
N GLN A 120 -11.81 -12.11 -8.77
CA GLN A 120 -10.42 -12.51 -8.93
C GLN A 120 -9.62 -11.42 -9.67
N GLY A 121 -8.44 -11.09 -9.15
CA GLY A 121 -7.57 -10.04 -9.66
C GLY A 121 -7.86 -8.64 -9.11
N ASP A 122 -8.95 -8.43 -8.35
CA ASP A 122 -9.11 -7.16 -7.64
C ASP A 122 -7.96 -6.96 -6.62
N THR A 123 -7.41 -5.76 -6.59
CA THR A 123 -6.27 -5.37 -5.74
C THR A 123 -6.69 -4.26 -4.79
N LEU A 124 -6.65 -4.56 -3.49
CA LEU A 124 -6.89 -3.62 -2.40
C LEU A 124 -5.53 -3.26 -1.77
N ILE A 125 -5.20 -1.98 -1.74
CA ILE A 125 -4.00 -1.45 -1.09
C ILE A 125 -4.43 -0.60 0.08
N ILE A 126 -3.82 -0.83 1.24
CA ILE A 126 -4.00 -0.05 2.46
C ILE A 126 -2.60 0.40 2.86
N GLU A 127 -2.36 1.71 2.82
CA GLU A 127 -1.01 2.24 2.99
C GLU A 127 -1.01 3.53 3.79
N ARG A 128 0.10 3.74 4.50
CA ARG A 128 0.36 5.00 5.16
C ARG A 128 0.77 6.03 4.12
N THR A 129 0.12 7.19 4.16
CA THR A 129 0.45 8.36 3.35
C THR A 129 0.43 9.60 4.23
N GLU A 130 0.86 10.72 3.66
CA GLU A 130 0.87 12.01 4.35
C GLU A 130 0.02 13.01 3.57
N VAL A 131 -0.87 13.70 4.28
CA VAL A 131 -1.69 14.79 3.73
C VAL A 131 -1.52 15.99 4.64
N GLU A 132 -1.01 17.10 4.08
CA GLU A 132 -0.79 18.35 4.82
C GLU A 132 0.09 18.18 6.09
N GLY A 133 1.10 17.31 6.04
CA GLY A 133 1.97 17.06 7.20
C GLY A 133 1.42 16.06 8.21
N LEU A 134 0.21 15.54 8.00
CA LEU A 134 -0.44 14.60 8.90
C LEU A 134 -0.44 13.18 8.31
N PRO A 135 0.04 12.17 9.06
CA PRO A 135 -0.03 10.79 8.63
C PRO A 135 -1.48 10.31 8.61
N ILE A 136 -1.86 9.65 7.52
CA ILE A 136 -3.17 9.05 7.31
C ILE A 136 -3.01 7.64 6.74
N THR A 137 -4.11 6.86 6.74
CA THR A 137 -4.17 5.60 6.00
C THR A 137 -5.05 5.77 4.76
N ASP A 138 -4.44 5.67 3.58
CA ASP A 138 -5.16 5.64 2.30
C ASP A 138 -5.59 4.22 1.94
N VAL A 139 -6.79 4.09 1.38
CA VAL A 139 -7.32 2.82 0.89
C VAL A 139 -7.64 2.92 -0.60
N LYS A 140 -6.93 2.13 -1.40
CA LYS A 140 -7.09 2.07 -2.84
C LYS A 140 -7.66 0.72 -3.27
N LEU A 141 -8.59 0.74 -4.22
CA LEU A 141 -9.08 -0.47 -4.88
C LEU A 141 -8.90 -0.31 -6.39
N ASN A 142 -8.19 -1.25 -7.01
CA ASN A 142 -7.89 -1.25 -8.44
C ASN A 142 -7.38 0.12 -8.94
N TYR A 143 -6.34 0.63 -8.26
CA TYR A 143 -5.65 1.89 -8.54
C TYR A 143 -6.47 3.18 -8.29
N HIS A 144 -7.66 3.08 -7.72
CA HIS A 144 -8.45 4.26 -7.32
C HIS A 144 -8.40 4.43 -5.81
N ASN A 145 -8.03 5.62 -5.33
CA ASN A 145 -8.17 5.98 -3.91
C ASN A 145 -9.66 6.19 -3.61
N LEU A 146 -10.19 5.42 -2.66
CA LEU A 146 -11.62 5.37 -2.34
C LEU A 146 -11.94 5.77 -0.90
N ALA A 147 -10.96 5.82 0.00
CA ALA A 147 -11.16 6.23 1.39
C ALA A 147 -9.86 6.67 2.06
N GLN A 148 -10.00 7.61 2.99
CA GLN A 148 -8.98 8.01 3.96
C GLN A 148 -9.46 7.63 5.36
N LEU A 149 -8.61 6.94 6.11
CA LEU A 149 -8.85 6.41 7.46
C LEU A 149 -7.83 6.99 8.44
N SER A 150 -8.05 6.77 9.74
CA SER A 150 -7.08 7.18 10.76
C SER A 150 -5.72 6.51 10.59
N GLU A 151 -4.66 7.17 11.05
CA GLU A 151 -3.27 6.72 10.99
C GLU A 151 -3.08 5.28 11.50
N GLY A 152 -3.69 4.96 12.66
CA GLY A 152 -3.53 3.65 13.31
C GLY A 152 -4.37 2.51 12.71
N PHE A 153 -5.13 2.77 11.64
CA PHE A 153 -5.99 1.75 11.03
C PHE A 153 -5.16 0.61 10.43
N LEU A 154 -4.11 0.95 9.66
CA LEU A 154 -3.23 -0.04 9.04
C LEU A 154 -2.57 -0.94 10.09
N ASP A 155 -2.02 -0.36 11.15
CA ASP A 155 -1.35 -1.11 12.22
C ASP A 155 -2.31 -2.10 12.90
N THR A 156 -3.53 -1.64 13.19
CA THR A 156 -4.56 -2.49 13.80
C THR A 156 -4.95 -3.66 12.88
N LEU A 157 -5.07 -3.39 11.58
CA LEU A 157 -5.37 -4.40 10.58
C LEU A 157 -4.22 -5.42 10.43
N VAL A 158 -2.98 -4.95 10.31
CA VAL A 158 -1.80 -5.83 10.20
C VAL A 158 -1.63 -6.66 11.46
N GLN A 159 -1.79 -6.08 12.65
CA GLN A 159 -1.77 -6.80 13.91
C GLN A 159 -2.81 -7.94 13.94
N SER A 160 -3.98 -7.77 13.33
CA SER A 160 -4.97 -8.85 13.24
C SER A 160 -4.54 -10.02 12.34
N LEU A 161 -3.55 -9.83 11.48
CA LEU A 161 -3.01 -10.85 10.57
C LEU A 161 -1.75 -11.54 11.10
N VAL A 162 -0.90 -10.82 11.82
CA VAL A 162 0.41 -11.31 12.29
C VAL A 162 0.56 -11.35 13.81
N GLY A 163 -0.47 -10.92 14.55
CA GLY A 163 -0.46 -10.77 15.99
C GLY A 163 -0.53 -12.08 16.77
N LYS A 164 -1.23 -12.04 17.91
CA LYS A 164 -1.32 -13.17 18.84
C LYS A 164 -2.26 -14.25 18.33
N HIS A 165 -3.36 -13.85 17.69
CA HIS A 165 -4.43 -14.69 17.20
C HIS A 165 -4.62 -14.51 15.68
N PRO A 166 -3.60 -14.83 14.86
CA PRO A 166 -3.71 -14.70 13.42
C PRO A 166 -4.74 -15.70 12.85
N PRO A 167 -5.40 -15.39 11.72
CA PRO A 167 -6.36 -16.29 11.08
C PRO A 167 -5.80 -17.70 10.85
N THR A 168 -4.53 -17.79 10.45
CA THR A 168 -3.76 -19.03 10.41
C THR A 168 -2.29 -18.75 10.75
N GLN A 169 -1.57 -19.74 11.28
CA GLN A 169 -0.13 -19.62 11.51
C GLN A 169 0.66 -19.55 10.19
N ALA A 170 0.18 -20.20 9.14
CA ALA A 170 0.79 -20.12 7.81
C ALA A 170 0.73 -18.69 7.23
N LEU A 171 -0.40 -17.99 7.40
CA LEU A 171 -0.53 -16.60 6.98
C LEU A 171 0.46 -15.71 7.73
N LYS A 172 0.54 -15.82 9.06
CA LYS A 172 1.50 -15.07 9.87
C LYS A 172 2.93 -15.32 9.42
N ALA A 173 3.36 -16.58 9.38
CA ALA A 173 4.71 -16.96 8.96
C ALA A 173 5.03 -16.51 7.52
N GLY A 174 4.01 -16.48 6.65
CA GLY A 174 4.12 -15.94 5.31
C GLY A 174 4.43 -14.44 5.31
N LEU A 175 3.59 -13.64 5.95
CA LEU A 175 3.70 -12.19 5.98
C LEU A 175 4.94 -11.67 6.74
N THR A 176 5.43 -12.43 7.72
CA THR A 176 6.65 -12.09 8.49
C THR A 176 7.92 -12.67 7.88
N GLY A 177 7.87 -13.25 6.67
CA GLY A 177 9.05 -13.79 5.98
C GLY A 177 9.64 -15.06 6.61
N GLN A 178 8.98 -15.65 7.60
CA GLN A 178 9.44 -16.85 8.32
C GLN A 178 9.18 -18.15 7.55
N GLN A 179 8.35 -18.10 6.50
CA GLN A 179 8.10 -19.24 5.63
C GLN A 179 9.28 -19.49 4.68
N GLY A 180 9.55 -20.76 4.34
CA GLY A 180 10.69 -21.12 3.49
C GLY A 180 10.68 -20.46 2.10
N LEU A 181 11.88 -20.18 1.58
CA LEU A 181 12.12 -19.42 0.34
C LEU A 181 11.25 -19.90 -0.83
N ARG A 182 11.20 -21.21 -1.09
CA ARG A 182 10.41 -21.78 -2.20
C ARG A 182 8.92 -21.41 -2.11
N ALA A 183 8.36 -21.43 -0.91
CA ALA A 183 6.96 -21.11 -0.71
C ALA A 183 6.70 -19.60 -0.88
N GLN A 184 7.61 -18.75 -0.39
CA GLN A 184 7.59 -17.29 -0.63
C GLN A 184 7.67 -16.96 -2.12
N THR A 185 8.60 -17.58 -2.86
CA THR A 185 8.74 -17.39 -4.32
C THR A 185 7.47 -17.80 -5.07
N ASN A 186 6.88 -18.94 -4.70
CA ASN A 186 5.64 -19.41 -5.34
C ASN A 186 4.45 -18.49 -5.06
N LEU A 187 4.34 -17.93 -3.85
CA LEU A 187 3.30 -16.96 -3.52
C LEU A 187 3.51 -15.65 -4.25
N GLY A 188 4.75 -15.13 -4.30
CA GLY A 188 5.09 -13.92 -5.04
C GLY A 188 4.74 -14.02 -6.53
N ILE A 189 5.11 -15.13 -7.19
CA ILE A 189 4.76 -15.35 -8.61
C ILE A 189 3.23 -15.35 -8.82
N GLN A 190 2.47 -15.95 -7.90
CA GLN A 190 1.00 -15.96 -8.01
C GLN A 190 0.42 -14.57 -7.75
N PHE A 191 0.96 -13.85 -6.78
CA PHE A 191 0.58 -12.49 -6.43
C PHE A 191 0.80 -11.54 -7.61
N ASP A 192 1.96 -11.58 -8.25
CA ASP A 192 2.31 -10.71 -9.39
C ASP A 192 1.43 -10.97 -10.63
N ARG A 193 0.88 -12.17 -10.77
CA ARG A 193 0.00 -12.55 -11.89
C ARG A 193 -1.45 -12.11 -11.70
N LEU A 194 -1.85 -11.79 -10.48
CA LEU A 194 -3.21 -11.34 -10.19
C LEU A 194 -3.29 -9.84 -10.47
N GLU A 195 -3.98 -9.47 -11.54
CA GLU A 195 -4.21 -8.07 -11.88
C GLU A 195 -5.67 -7.85 -12.30
N PRO A 196 -6.25 -6.67 -12.01
CA PRO A 196 -7.61 -6.37 -12.41
C PRO A 196 -7.65 -6.11 -13.92
N THR A 197 -8.72 -6.56 -14.55
CA THR A 197 -8.95 -6.26 -15.97
C THR A 197 -9.35 -4.80 -16.19
N LEU A 198 -9.10 -4.24 -17.38
CA LEU A 198 -9.53 -2.86 -17.70
C LEU A 198 -11.03 -2.60 -17.49
N PRO A 199 -11.96 -3.49 -17.89
CA PRO A 199 -13.38 -3.29 -17.59
C PRO A 199 -13.66 -3.24 -16.09
N ARG A 200 -12.90 -4.01 -15.30
CA ARG A 200 -13.04 -4.04 -13.85
C ARG A 200 -12.52 -2.76 -13.19
N ILE A 201 -11.38 -2.22 -13.63
CA ILE A 201 -10.87 -0.91 -13.18
C ILE A 201 -11.92 0.18 -13.45
N ALA A 202 -12.49 0.21 -14.66
CA ALA A 202 -13.56 1.16 -15.01
C ALA A 202 -14.84 0.96 -14.16
N GLU A 203 -15.17 -0.27 -13.78
CA GLU A 203 -16.26 -0.56 -12.83
C GLU A 203 -16.00 0.09 -11.47
N ILE A 204 -14.79 -0.09 -10.91
CA ILE A 204 -14.41 0.47 -9.61
C ILE A 204 -14.33 2.00 -9.65
N SER A 205 -13.87 2.61 -10.75
CA SER A 205 -13.92 4.07 -10.92
C SER A 205 -15.34 4.63 -10.72
N ARG A 206 -16.37 3.93 -11.23
CA ARG A 206 -17.77 4.32 -11.01
C ARG A 206 -18.21 4.17 -9.56
N TRP A 207 -17.61 3.27 -8.80
CA TRP A 207 -17.88 3.12 -7.36
C TRP A 207 -17.41 4.38 -6.63
N GLY A 208 -16.18 4.85 -6.91
CA GLY A 208 -15.64 6.10 -6.36
C GLY A 208 -16.54 7.30 -6.61
N LYS A 209 -17.06 7.47 -7.84
CA LYS A 209 -18.00 8.54 -8.16
C LYS A 209 -19.28 8.51 -7.31
N ARG A 210 -19.82 7.32 -7.02
CA ARG A 210 -21.01 7.17 -6.17
C ARG A 210 -20.71 7.42 -4.69
N ILE A 211 -19.53 7.03 -4.22
CA ILE A 211 -19.09 7.27 -2.85
C ILE A 211 -19.01 8.78 -2.59
N LEU A 212 -18.37 9.53 -3.49
CA LEU A 212 -18.30 10.99 -3.42
C LEU A 212 -19.70 11.64 -3.48
N ALA A 213 -20.58 11.16 -4.36
CA ALA A 213 -21.94 11.70 -4.46
C ALA A 213 -22.84 11.40 -3.24
N SER A 214 -22.50 10.41 -2.42
CA SER A 214 -23.27 10.04 -1.22
C SER A 214 -22.80 10.70 0.06
N HIS A 215 -21.64 11.39 0.04
CA HIS A 215 -21.07 12.12 1.17
C HIS A 215 -20.65 13.53 0.70
N PRO A 216 -21.62 14.44 0.43
CA PRO A 216 -21.34 15.82 0.02
C PRO A 216 -20.77 16.67 1.14
#